data_AF-A0A081AFA5-F1
#
_entry.id   AF-A0A081AFA5-F1
#
_cell.length_a   1.000
_cell.length_b   1.000
_cell.length_c   1.000
_cell.angle_alpha   90.00
_cell.angle_beta   90.00
_cell.angle_gamma   90.00
#
_symmetry.space_group_name_H-M   'P 1'
#
loop_
_entity.id
_entity.type
_entity.pdbx_description
1 polymer ?
#
loop_
_entity_poly.entity_id
_entity_poly.type
_entity_poly.pdbx_seq_one_letter_code
_entity_poly.pdbx_strand_id
1 'polypeptide(L)'
;MIRLLNILSSDHFAEKLASSDDTATRDQIDAGEVNKKTAFWKEVGVVYRTNTTDFNELFAEAANDPRYGGINPSVTVELNTAKLYDMWKSVNGKFVKALARFNVSGQSSNEFNDFCNANLEVLYLRVCTGAKPELVDFVSGGMHEEDEIDSLTNLLLR
;
A
#
# COMPACT_ATOMS: atom_id res chain seq x y z
N MET A 1 -3.49 2.60 -9.59
CA MET A 1 -2.54 2.52 -8.47
C MET A 1 -2.84 3.57 -7.41
N ILE A 2 -2.88 4.86 -7.77
CA ILE A 2 -3.13 5.95 -6.80
C ILE A 2 -4.40 5.75 -5.96
N ARG A 3 -5.52 5.32 -6.56
CA ARG A 3 -6.73 4.96 -5.80
C ARG A 3 -6.50 3.83 -4.79
N LEU A 4 -5.69 2.83 -5.13
CA LEU A 4 -5.36 1.76 -4.18
C LEU A 4 -4.59 2.34 -2.99
N LEU A 5 -3.63 3.24 -3.23
CA LEU A 5 -2.89 3.92 -2.16
C LEU A 5 -3.81 4.81 -1.32
N ASN A 6 -4.79 5.49 -1.92
CA ASN A 6 -5.82 6.24 -1.18
C ASN A 6 -6.63 5.34 -0.25
N ILE A 7 -7.06 4.18 -0.74
CA ILE A 7 -7.82 3.21 0.07
C ILE A 7 -6.97 2.75 1.25
N LEU A 8 -5.74 2.28 1.00
CA LEU A 8 -4.83 1.82 2.06
C LEU A 8 -4.47 2.92 3.07
N SER A 9 -4.49 4.18 2.62
CA SER A 9 -4.15 5.36 3.45
C SER A 9 -5.37 6.07 4.06
N SER A 10 -6.56 5.53 3.88
CA SER A 10 -7.74 6.06 4.55
C SER A 10 -7.81 5.59 6.00
N ASP A 11 -8.41 6.40 6.87
CA ASP A 11 -8.44 6.19 8.33
C ASP A 11 -8.77 4.73 8.70
N HIS A 12 -9.87 4.22 8.17
CA HIS A 12 -10.34 2.85 8.46
C HIS A 12 -9.34 1.75 8.07
N PHE A 13 -8.68 1.88 6.91
CA PHE A 13 -7.73 0.86 6.46
C PHE A 13 -6.35 1.03 7.10
N ALA A 14 -5.92 2.28 7.34
CA ALA A 14 -4.67 2.58 8.01
C ALA A 14 -4.67 2.09 9.47
N GLU A 15 -5.76 2.34 10.20
CA GLU A 15 -5.94 1.81 11.56
C GLU A 15 -5.92 0.29 11.58
N LYS A 16 -6.61 -0.37 10.63
CA LYS A 16 -6.58 -1.83 10.51
C LYS A 16 -5.16 -2.37 10.30
N LEU A 17 -4.39 -1.76 9.41
CA LEU A 17 -3.01 -2.13 9.13
C LEU A 17 -2.09 -1.91 10.34
N ALA A 18 -2.22 -0.77 11.03
CA ALA A 18 -1.45 -0.49 12.23
C ALA A 18 -1.79 -1.45 13.38
N SER A 19 -3.06 -1.84 13.52
CA SER A 19 -3.52 -2.75 14.58
C SER A 19 -3.14 -4.23 14.36
N SER A 20 -2.80 -4.62 13.14
CA SER A 20 -2.47 -6.02 12.83
C SER A 20 -1.06 -6.43 13.23
N ASP A 21 -0.14 -5.49 13.44
CA ASP A 21 1.26 -5.78 13.81
C ASP A 21 1.46 -6.05 15.31
N ASP A 22 0.46 -5.79 16.16
CA ASP A 22 0.66 -5.70 17.61
C ASP A 22 0.39 -6.98 18.41
N THR A 23 -0.15 -8.08 17.84
CA THR A 23 -0.49 -9.25 18.69
C THR A 23 -0.67 -10.59 17.96
N ALA A 24 0.35 -11.46 17.96
CA ALA A 24 0.20 -12.92 18.15
C ALA A 24 1.56 -13.63 18.20
N THR A 25 1.60 -14.86 18.73
CA THR A 25 2.78 -15.75 18.73
C THR A 25 2.90 -16.54 17.43
N ARG A 26 4.13 -16.70 16.92
CA ARG A 26 4.52 -17.30 15.61
C ARG A 26 3.63 -18.47 15.11
N ASP A 27 3.29 -19.45 15.94
CA ASP A 27 2.53 -20.63 15.49
C ASP A 27 1.00 -20.42 15.35
N GLN A 28 0.44 -19.40 16.01
CA GLN A 28 -0.97 -19.01 15.86
C GLN A 28 -1.15 -17.94 14.75
N ILE A 29 -0.06 -17.30 14.36
CA ILE A 29 0.02 -16.29 13.30
C ILE A 29 -0.17 -16.95 11.93
N ASP A 30 0.55 -18.01 11.58
CA ASP A 30 0.67 -18.40 10.17
C ASP A 30 -0.65 -18.79 9.49
N ALA A 31 -1.55 -19.53 10.16
CA ALA A 31 -2.85 -19.87 9.57
C ALA A 31 -3.92 -18.78 9.78
N GLY A 32 -3.83 -18.02 10.89
CA GLY A 32 -4.80 -16.99 11.26
C GLY A 32 -4.56 -15.65 10.54
N GLU A 33 -3.31 -15.22 10.44
CA GLU A 33 -2.87 -14.01 9.74
C GLU A 33 -3.00 -14.15 8.23
N VAL A 34 -2.69 -15.30 7.63
CA VAL A 34 -2.96 -15.52 6.20
C VAL A 34 -4.45 -15.34 5.90
N ASN A 35 -5.33 -15.81 6.79
CA ASN A 35 -6.78 -15.62 6.64
C ASN A 35 -7.23 -14.17 6.86
N LYS A 36 -6.68 -13.46 7.86
CA LYS A 36 -6.96 -12.03 8.10
C LYS A 36 -6.43 -11.15 6.97
N LYS A 37 -5.20 -11.35 6.49
CA LYS A 37 -4.63 -10.66 5.32
C LYS A 37 -5.48 -10.93 4.09
N THR A 38 -5.90 -12.17 3.86
CA THR A 38 -6.83 -12.51 2.77
C THR A 38 -8.16 -11.78 2.90
N ALA A 39 -8.74 -11.69 4.11
CA ALA A 39 -9.98 -10.96 4.36
C ALA A 39 -9.83 -9.45 4.13
N PHE A 40 -8.74 -8.86 4.62
CA PHE A 40 -8.38 -7.46 4.39
C PHE A 40 -8.28 -7.14 2.90
N TRP A 41 -7.51 -7.92 2.14
CA TRP A 41 -7.35 -7.69 0.70
C TRP A 41 -8.63 -7.95 -0.10
N LYS A 42 -9.53 -8.84 0.38
CA LYS A 42 -10.89 -8.97 -0.17
C LYS A 42 -11.70 -7.70 0.04
N GLU A 43 -11.67 -7.11 1.25
CA GLU A 43 -12.34 -5.85 1.57
C GLU A 43 -11.80 -4.69 0.73
N VAL A 44 -10.48 -4.53 0.64
CA VAL A 44 -9.83 -3.56 -0.26
C VAL A 44 -10.30 -3.75 -1.70
N GLY A 45 -10.38 -5.00 -2.16
CA GLY A 45 -10.86 -5.31 -3.51
C GLY A 45 -12.31 -4.89 -3.76
N VAL A 46 -13.19 -5.05 -2.77
CA VAL A 46 -14.59 -4.57 -2.86
C VAL A 46 -14.60 -3.05 -2.98
N VAL A 47 -13.94 -2.34 -2.06
CA VAL A 47 -13.92 -0.86 -2.03
C VAL A 47 -13.28 -0.27 -3.28
N TYR A 48 -12.23 -0.91 -3.80
CA TYR A 48 -11.59 -0.49 -5.04
C TYR A 48 -12.56 -0.53 -6.21
N ARG A 49 -13.36 -1.60 -6.33
CA ARG A 49 -14.31 -1.82 -7.43
C ARG A 49 -15.59 -1.00 -7.31
N THR A 50 -16.11 -0.81 -6.10
CA THR A 50 -17.35 -0.03 -5.88
C THR A 50 -17.18 1.44 -6.29
N ASN A 51 -15.94 1.92 -6.40
CA ASN A 51 -15.59 3.23 -6.93
C ASN A 51 -16.34 4.41 -6.27
N THR A 52 -16.52 4.37 -4.94
CA THR A 52 -17.04 5.53 -4.21
C THR A 52 -16.09 6.72 -4.33
N THR A 53 -16.65 7.93 -4.18
CA THR A 53 -15.91 9.19 -4.29
C THR A 53 -14.87 9.38 -3.20
N ASP A 54 -14.99 8.66 -2.09
CA ASP A 54 -14.14 8.81 -0.89
C ASP A 54 -12.65 8.59 -1.17
N PHE A 55 -12.30 7.90 -2.26
CA PHE A 55 -10.92 7.58 -2.65
C PHE A 55 -10.52 8.17 -4.01
N ASN A 56 -11.33 9.06 -4.57
CA ASN A 56 -11.10 9.66 -5.89
C ASN A 56 -10.20 10.89 -5.88
N GLU A 57 -9.95 11.46 -4.70
CA GLU A 57 -9.13 12.66 -4.56
C GLU A 57 -7.68 12.33 -4.19
N LEU A 58 -6.75 13.17 -4.64
CA LEU A 58 -5.37 13.11 -4.19
C LEU A 58 -5.24 13.67 -2.77
N PHE A 59 -4.27 13.18 -2.01
CA PHE A 59 -3.85 13.87 -0.78
C PHE A 59 -3.43 15.31 -1.08
N ALA A 60 -3.72 16.24 -0.17
CA ALA A 60 -3.58 17.68 -0.42
C ALA A 60 -2.18 18.09 -0.89
N GLU A 61 -1.12 17.48 -0.36
CA GLU A 61 0.25 17.75 -0.79
C GLU A 61 0.48 17.35 -2.26
N ALA A 62 -0.01 16.19 -2.68
CA ALA A 62 0.08 15.72 -4.06
C ALA A 62 -0.88 16.45 -5.01
N ALA A 63 -2.05 16.87 -4.53
CA ALA A 63 -3.03 17.63 -5.32
C ALA A 63 -2.48 18.99 -5.80
N ASN A 64 -1.57 19.58 -5.02
CA ASN A 64 -0.92 20.85 -5.35
C ASN A 64 0.39 20.68 -6.13
N ASP A 65 0.80 19.44 -6.41
CA ASP A 65 2.04 19.13 -7.10
C ASP A 65 1.80 18.90 -8.60
N PRO A 66 2.41 19.72 -9.49
CA PRO A 66 2.24 19.60 -10.94
C PRO A 66 2.56 18.22 -11.52
N ARG A 67 3.39 17.41 -10.83
CA ARG A 67 3.71 16.03 -11.24
C ARG A 67 2.48 15.13 -11.28
N TYR A 68 1.45 15.44 -10.50
CA TYR A 68 0.17 14.73 -10.51
C TYR A 68 -0.89 15.39 -11.40
N GLY A 69 -0.52 16.43 -12.16
CA GLY A 69 -1.40 17.08 -13.11
C GLY A 69 -1.99 16.08 -14.11
N GLY A 70 -3.33 15.98 -14.14
CA GLY A 70 -4.06 15.07 -15.02
C GLY A 70 -4.20 13.64 -14.50
N ILE A 71 -3.68 13.31 -13.32
CA ILE A 71 -3.97 12.03 -12.67
C ILE A 71 -5.38 12.10 -12.07
N ASN A 72 -6.26 11.20 -12.53
CA ASN A 72 -7.61 11.04 -12.00
C ASN A 72 -7.75 9.66 -11.33
N PRO A 73 -7.71 9.58 -9.98
CA PRO A 73 -7.85 8.32 -9.25
C PRO A 73 -9.18 7.58 -9.48
N SER A 74 -10.24 8.26 -9.95
CA SER A 74 -11.53 7.61 -10.26
C SER A 74 -11.49 6.70 -11.48
N VAL A 75 -10.48 6.84 -12.34
CA VAL A 75 -10.32 6.00 -13.53
C VAL A 75 -9.70 4.67 -13.10
N THR A 76 -10.56 3.69 -12.85
CA THR A 76 -10.15 2.35 -12.41
C THR A 76 -10.32 1.32 -13.52
N VAL A 77 -9.33 0.44 -13.65
CA VAL A 77 -9.49 -0.84 -14.36
C VAL A 77 -10.02 -1.88 -13.38
N GLU A 78 -10.88 -2.77 -13.83
CA GLU A 78 -11.34 -3.89 -13.02
C GLU A 78 -10.18 -4.86 -12.71
N LEU A 79 -9.88 -5.02 -11.43
CA LEU A 79 -8.80 -5.84 -10.93
C LEU A 79 -9.32 -6.80 -9.87
N ASN A 80 -8.81 -8.04 -9.89
CA ASN A 80 -9.03 -9.00 -8.83
C ASN A 80 -8.11 -8.70 -7.64
N THR A 81 -8.42 -9.30 -6.49
CA THR A 81 -7.67 -9.09 -5.24
C THR A 81 -6.19 -9.42 -5.37
N ALA A 82 -5.82 -10.50 -6.08
CA ALA A 82 -4.42 -10.88 -6.29
C ALA A 82 -3.64 -9.78 -7.05
N LYS A 83 -4.22 -9.22 -8.12
CA LYS A 83 -3.58 -8.14 -8.88
C LYS A 83 -3.42 -6.86 -8.06
N LEU A 84 -4.39 -6.52 -7.22
CA LEU A 84 -4.28 -5.37 -6.30
C LEU A 84 -3.14 -5.58 -5.29
N TYR A 85 -3.01 -6.80 -4.78
CA TYR A 85 -1.91 -7.15 -3.89
C TYR A 85 -0.54 -7.10 -4.60
N ASP A 86 -0.45 -7.64 -5.82
CA ASP A 86 0.79 -7.57 -6.62
C ASP A 86 1.19 -6.12 -6.94
N MET A 87 0.21 -5.27 -7.22
CA MET A 87 0.40 -3.84 -7.41
C MET A 87 0.96 -3.17 -6.14
N TRP A 88 0.37 -3.45 -4.97
CA TRP A 88 0.89 -2.99 -3.69
C TRP A 88 2.33 -3.45 -3.46
N LYS A 89 2.61 -4.77 -3.57
CA LYS A 89 3.95 -5.34 -3.42
C LYS A 89 4.97 -4.63 -4.31
N SER A 90 4.62 -4.37 -5.57
CA SER A 90 5.50 -3.70 -6.52
C SER A 90 5.87 -2.28 -6.08
N VAL A 91 4.90 -1.50 -5.59
CA VAL A 91 5.16 -0.13 -5.13
C VAL A 91 5.89 -0.13 -3.79
N ASN A 92 5.44 -0.93 -2.83
CA ASN A 92 6.04 -1.00 -1.51
C ASN A 92 7.51 -1.44 -1.57
N GLY A 93 7.82 -2.47 -2.35
CA GLY A 93 9.20 -2.94 -2.53
C GLY A 93 10.13 -1.89 -3.17
N LYS A 94 9.61 -1.02 -4.04
CA LYS A 94 10.37 0.11 -4.59
C LYS A 94 10.52 1.23 -3.56
N PHE A 95 9.47 1.50 -2.79
CA PHE A 95 9.47 2.50 -1.73
C PHE A 95 10.49 2.17 -0.63
N VAL A 96 10.49 0.94 -0.11
CA VAL A 96 11.46 0.52 0.92
C VAL A 96 12.90 0.67 0.43
N LYS A 97 13.17 0.32 -0.84
CA LYS A 97 14.49 0.53 -1.47
C LYS A 97 14.84 2.01 -1.59
N ALA A 98 13.89 2.86 -2.00
CA ALA A 98 14.08 4.30 -2.10
C ALA A 98 14.35 4.93 -0.72
N LEU A 99 13.57 4.54 0.30
CA LEU A 99 13.71 5.00 1.67
C LEU A 99 15.04 4.60 2.29
N ALA A 100 15.48 3.35 2.10
CA ALA A 100 16.79 2.89 2.56
C ALA A 100 17.93 3.73 1.95
N ARG A 101 17.87 4.02 0.64
CA ARG A 101 18.88 4.84 -0.05
C ARG A 101 18.86 6.30 0.42
N PHE A 102 17.66 6.86 0.57
CA PHE A 102 17.46 8.22 1.09
C PHE A 102 18.10 8.36 2.49
N ASN A 103 17.81 7.43 3.40
CA ASN A 103 18.35 7.45 4.76
C ASN A 103 19.89 7.29 4.81
N VAL A 104 20.48 6.47 3.92
CA VAL A 104 21.94 6.28 3.84
C VAL A 104 22.66 7.48 3.20
N SER A 105 21.99 8.21 2.31
CA SER A 105 22.61 9.32 1.57
C SER A 105 22.99 10.52 2.44
N GLY A 106 22.51 10.58 3.70
CA GLY A 106 22.69 11.73 4.59
C GLY A 106 21.88 12.94 4.11
N GLN A 107 21.63 13.91 5.00
CA GLN A 107 20.83 15.12 4.70
C GLN A 107 21.50 16.09 3.70
N SER A 108 22.42 15.63 2.84
CA SER A 108 22.99 16.46 1.78
C SER A 108 22.05 16.52 0.58
N SER A 109 21.38 17.67 0.41
CA SER A 109 20.72 18.23 -0.79
C SER A 109 19.75 17.39 -1.64
N ASN A 110 19.68 16.07 -1.47
CA ASN A 110 18.87 15.19 -2.30
C ASN A 110 17.47 15.08 -1.69
N GLU A 111 16.45 15.26 -2.52
CA GLU A 111 15.07 15.06 -2.12
C GLU A 111 14.71 13.57 -2.23
N PHE A 112 13.69 13.11 -1.49
CA PHE A 112 13.24 11.71 -1.58
C PHE A 112 12.89 11.29 -3.03
N ASN A 113 12.37 12.23 -3.83
CA ASN A 113 12.06 12.01 -5.24
C ASN A 113 13.26 11.51 -6.06
N ASP A 114 14.49 11.92 -5.72
CA ASP A 114 15.71 11.52 -6.42
C ASP A 114 15.96 10.00 -6.31
N PHE A 115 15.37 9.35 -5.30
CA PHE A 115 15.47 7.91 -5.06
C PHE A 115 14.30 7.11 -5.64
N CYS A 116 13.27 7.79 -6.14
CA CYS A 116 12.04 7.16 -6.65
C CYS A 116 12.18 6.61 -8.08
N ASN A 117 13.29 6.87 -8.79
CA ASN A 117 13.49 6.52 -10.21
C ASN A 117 12.33 7.00 -11.11
N ALA A 118 11.88 8.25 -10.91
CA ALA A 118 10.72 8.84 -11.58
C ALA A 118 9.38 8.09 -11.39
N ASN A 119 9.28 7.17 -10.42
CA ASN A 119 8.04 6.48 -10.11
C ASN A 119 7.15 7.36 -9.21
N LEU A 120 6.09 7.93 -9.79
CA LEU A 120 5.15 8.80 -9.09
C LEU A 120 4.38 8.05 -8.00
N GLU A 121 4.15 6.75 -8.13
CA GLU A 121 3.41 6.00 -7.12
C GLU A 121 4.22 5.77 -5.84
N VAL A 122 5.54 5.61 -5.96
CA VAL A 122 6.46 5.55 -4.83
C VAL A 122 6.56 6.91 -4.14
N LEU A 123 6.62 8.00 -4.91
CA LEU A 123 6.57 9.35 -4.36
C LEU A 123 5.22 9.62 -3.67
N TYR A 124 4.12 9.12 -4.24
CA TYR A 124 2.80 9.25 -3.65
C TYR A 124 2.68 8.48 -2.34
N LEU A 125 3.26 7.28 -2.25
CA LEU A 125 3.33 6.54 -0.99
C LEU A 125 4.12 7.28 0.10
N ARG A 126 5.10 8.12 -0.27
CA ARG A 126 5.77 9.02 0.68
C ARG A 126 4.82 10.11 1.19
N VAL A 127 3.99 10.69 0.34
CA VAL A 127 2.95 11.65 0.73
C VAL A 127 1.95 10.99 1.68
N CYS A 128 1.46 9.80 1.33
CA CYS A 128 0.56 9.02 2.16
C CYS A 128 1.13 8.77 3.55
N THR A 129 2.37 8.28 3.66
CA THR A 129 3.02 8.00 4.95
C THR A 129 3.40 9.25 5.73
N GLY A 130 3.57 10.41 5.06
CA GLY A 130 3.69 11.71 5.72
C GLY A 130 2.38 12.18 6.36
N ALA A 131 1.25 11.92 5.70
CA ALA A 131 -0.09 12.26 6.21
C ALA A 131 -0.64 11.23 7.21
N LYS A 132 -0.16 9.98 7.14
CA LYS A 132 -0.57 8.82 7.94
C LYS A 132 0.68 8.14 8.54
N PRO A 133 1.32 8.75 9.55
CA PRO A 133 2.55 8.21 10.14
C PRO A 133 2.38 6.80 10.73
N GLU A 134 1.16 6.42 11.12
CA GLU A 134 0.81 5.07 11.59
C GLU A 134 1.04 3.98 10.53
N LEU A 135 1.14 4.34 9.26
CA LEU A 135 1.46 3.39 8.18
C LEU A 135 2.96 3.13 8.00
N VAL A 136 3.83 3.92 8.65
CA VAL A 136 5.27 3.86 8.41
C VAL A 136 5.81 2.46 8.73
N ASP A 137 5.38 1.85 9.82
CA ASP A 137 5.87 0.53 10.23
C ASP A 137 5.40 -0.56 9.27
N PHE A 138 4.11 -0.57 8.91
CA PHE A 138 3.57 -1.49 7.91
C PHE A 138 4.29 -1.38 6.54
N VAL A 139 4.51 -0.16 6.07
CA VAL A 139 5.19 0.11 4.79
C VAL A 139 6.67 -0.29 4.87
N SER A 140 7.33 0.00 5.99
CA SER A 140 8.77 -0.22 6.20
C SER A 140 9.11 -1.67 6.55
N GLY A 141 8.17 -2.44 7.10
CA GLY A 141 8.30 -3.87 7.37
C GLY A 141 8.62 -4.70 6.12
N GLY A 142 8.40 -4.13 4.93
CA GLY A 142 8.74 -4.76 3.68
C GLY A 142 7.82 -5.94 3.36
N MET A 143 8.31 -6.90 2.58
CA MET A 143 7.60 -8.14 2.28
C MET A 143 8.28 -9.28 3.03
N HIS A 144 7.53 -10.05 3.83
CA HIS A 144 7.93 -11.39 4.23
C HIS A 144 7.50 -12.39 3.15
N GLU A 145 8.32 -13.41 2.87
CA GLU A 145 7.96 -14.47 1.90
C GLU A 145 6.66 -15.19 2.29
N GLU A 146 6.32 -15.17 3.57
CA GLU A 146 5.10 -15.70 4.18
C GLU A 146 3.83 -14.86 3.90
N ASP A 147 3.99 -13.64 3.34
CA ASP A 147 2.88 -12.75 2.98
C ASP A 147 2.27 -13.07 1.60
N GLU A 148 2.72 -14.14 0.94
CA GLU A 148 2.03 -14.63 -0.24
C GLU A 148 0.59 -15.02 0.15
N ILE A 149 -0.39 -14.29 -0.39
CA ILE A 149 -1.80 -14.68 -0.30
C ILE A 149 -1.88 -16.05 -0.97
N ASP A 150 -1.91 -17.09 -0.14
CA ASP A 150 -1.92 -18.47 -0.58
C ASP A 150 -3.00 -18.60 -1.65
N SER A 151 -2.58 -19.08 -2.82
CA SER A 151 -3.35 -19.00 -4.05
C SER A 151 -4.80 -19.43 -3.77
N LEU A 152 -5.76 -18.54 -4.06
CA LEU A 152 -7.22 -18.75 -3.95
C LEU A 152 -7.75 -19.91 -4.86
N THR A 153 -6.93 -20.91 -5.15
CA THR A 153 -7.21 -22.03 -6.05
C THR A 153 -7.50 -23.33 -5.30
N ASN A 154 -7.22 -23.47 -4.00
CA ASN A 154 -7.40 -24.76 -3.31
C ASN A 154 -8.65 -24.91 -2.42
N LEU A 155 -9.57 -23.95 -2.42
CA LEU A 155 -10.82 -24.06 -1.64
C LEU A 155 -12.08 -24.42 -2.46
N LEU A 156 -11.91 -24.90 -3.71
CA LEU A 156 -13.00 -25.52 -4.47
C LEU A 156 -12.84 -27.03 -4.71
N LEU A 157 -11.89 -27.69 -4.06
CA LEU A 157 -11.77 -29.16 -4.08
C LEU A 157 -11.39 -29.68 -2.69
N ARG A 158 -12.37 -29.75 -1.79
CA ARG A 158 -12.57 -30.82 -0.79
C ARG A 158 -13.91 -30.67 -0.10
#